data_AF-A0AAE0K456-F1
#
_entry.id   AF-A0AAE0K456-F1
#
_cell.length_a   1.000
_cell.length_b   1.000
_cell.length_c   1.000
_cell.angle_alpha   90.00
_cell.angle_beta   90.00
_cell.angle_gamma   90.00
#
_symmetry.space_group_name_H-M   'P 1'
#
loop_
_entity.id
_entity.type
_entity.pdbx_description
1 polymer ?
#
loop_
_entity_poly.entity_id
_entity_poly.type
_entity_poly.pdbx_seq_one_letter_code
_entity_poly.pdbx_strand_id
1 'polypeptide(L)'
;MPPRRRPAQAPEASRLTAVTERRGKLIAEILKGMRQLVELSTQKVDRTVTIGQMEYNSMAIDIQTNGLIKSVEDLLGLTRLLRELWIAGPLKTFGEGEDEAERLMRADAAVVFALRNQLRIATRQRTALASSGSITYVSAPVDGPPTRLPPQPAVGSASAEAAPAT
;
A
#
# COMPACT_ATOMS: atom_id res chain seq x y z
N MET A 1 19.44 4.60 -34.78
CA MET A 1 19.22 4.19 -33.37
C MET A 1 17.90 3.43 -33.32
N PRO A 2 17.90 2.09 -33.22
CA PRO A 2 16.67 1.31 -33.32
C PRO A 2 15.92 1.29 -31.96
N PRO A 3 14.58 1.27 -31.95
CA PRO A 3 13.81 1.12 -30.72
C PRO A 3 13.98 -0.30 -30.16
N ARG A 4 14.38 -0.42 -28.89
CA ARG A 4 14.51 -1.69 -28.19
C ARG A 4 13.13 -2.36 -28.06
N ARG A 5 13.05 -3.60 -28.56
CA ARG A 5 11.92 -4.53 -28.42
C ARG A 5 11.43 -4.57 -26.96
N ARG A 6 10.10 -4.54 -26.76
CA ARG A 6 9.45 -5.06 -25.54
C ARG A 6 9.21 -6.56 -25.73
N PRO A 7 9.80 -7.44 -24.91
CA PRO A 7 9.26 -8.77 -24.72
C PRO A 7 9.10 -9.07 -23.22
N ALA A 8 7.94 -8.74 -22.62
CA ALA A 8 7.65 -9.16 -21.23
C ALA A 8 6.15 -9.33 -20.88
N GLN A 9 5.20 -9.18 -21.81
CA GLN A 9 3.76 -9.26 -21.50
C GLN A 9 3.11 -10.65 -21.66
N ALA A 10 3.89 -11.71 -21.89
CA ALA A 10 3.36 -13.07 -22.08
C ALA A 10 2.70 -13.74 -20.83
N PRO A 11 3.04 -13.45 -19.56
CA PRO A 11 2.47 -14.18 -18.44
C PRO A 11 1.09 -13.67 -17.98
N GLU A 12 0.73 -12.42 -18.24
CA GLU A 12 -0.54 -11.83 -17.75
C GLU A 12 -1.76 -12.34 -18.51
N ALA A 13 -1.67 -12.42 -19.85
CA ALA A 13 -2.75 -12.94 -20.68
C ALA A 13 -3.11 -14.39 -20.30
N SER A 14 -2.10 -15.21 -20.00
CA SER A 14 -2.28 -16.61 -19.59
C SER A 14 -2.95 -16.76 -18.22
N ARG A 15 -2.74 -15.80 -17.31
CA ARG A 15 -3.40 -15.77 -16.00
C ARG A 15 -4.88 -15.39 -16.12
N LEU A 16 -5.20 -14.41 -16.96
CA LEU A 16 -6.59 -14.01 -17.20
C LEU A 16 -7.40 -15.15 -17.83
N THR A 17 -6.83 -15.85 -18.82
CA THR A 17 -7.47 -17.04 -19.41
C THR A 17 -7.67 -18.14 -18.37
N ALA A 18 -6.68 -18.40 -17.51
CA ALA A 18 -6.79 -19.38 -16.43
C ALA A 18 -7.89 -19.02 -15.41
N VAL A 19 -8.05 -17.74 -15.05
CA VAL A 19 -9.13 -17.28 -14.17
C VAL A 19 -10.50 -17.46 -14.82
N THR A 20 -10.64 -17.12 -16.11
CA THR A 20 -11.90 -17.30 -16.83
C THR A 20 -12.28 -18.77 -17.01
N GLU A 21 -11.30 -19.64 -17.27
CA GLU A 21 -11.48 -21.09 -17.36
C GLU A 21 -11.89 -21.67 -16.01
N ARG A 22 -11.19 -21.29 -14.93
CA ARG A 22 -11.53 -21.72 -13.57
C ARG A 22 -12.94 -21.27 -13.17
N ARG A 23 -13.34 -20.04 -13.50
CA ARG A 23 -14.71 -19.55 -13.30
C ARG A 23 -15.73 -20.42 -14.04
N GLY A 24 -15.49 -20.70 -15.32
CA GLY A 24 -16.37 -21.54 -16.13
C GLY A 24 -16.53 -22.94 -15.55
N LYS A 25 -15.42 -23.54 -15.11
CA LYS A 25 -15.42 -24.86 -14.45
C LYS A 25 -16.22 -24.86 -13.14
N LEU A 26 -16.03 -23.86 -12.27
CA LEU A 26 -16.75 -23.77 -11.00
C LEU A 26 -18.26 -23.60 -11.19
N ILE A 27 -18.68 -22.77 -12.16
CA ILE A 27 -20.11 -22.60 -12.48
C ILE A 27 -20.70 -23.92 -12.99
N ALA A 28 -19.98 -24.64 -13.86
CA ALA A 28 -20.42 -25.94 -14.35
C ALA A 28 -20.52 -26.98 -13.22
N GLU A 29 -19.57 -27.00 -12.29
CA GLU A 29 -19.59 -27.88 -11.11
C GLU A 29 -20.78 -27.57 -10.19
N ILE A 30 -21.06 -26.29 -9.91
CA ILE A 30 -22.22 -25.85 -9.12
C ILE A 30 -23.53 -26.31 -9.76
N LEU A 31 -23.71 -26.04 -11.06
CA LEU A 31 -24.92 -26.42 -11.80
C LEU A 31 -25.10 -27.94 -11.85
N LYS A 32 -24.00 -28.68 -12.05
CA LYS A 32 -24.01 -30.15 -12.06
C LYS A 32 -24.39 -30.71 -10.69
N GLY A 33 -23.79 -30.20 -9.61
CA GLY A 33 -24.10 -30.61 -8.24
C GLY A 33 -25.57 -30.34 -7.89
N MET A 34 -26.09 -29.18 -8.28
CA MET A 34 -27.49 -28.83 -8.05
C MET A 34 -28.45 -29.74 -8.84
N ARG A 35 -28.13 -30.05 -10.10
CA ARG A 35 -28.90 -31.02 -10.90
C ARG A 35 -28.90 -32.41 -10.23
N GLN A 36 -27.74 -32.87 -9.79
CA GLN A 36 -27.60 -34.19 -9.14
C GLN A 36 -28.36 -34.25 -7.81
N LEU A 37 -28.35 -33.18 -7.02
CA LEU A 37 -29.11 -33.09 -5.78
C LEU A 37 -30.63 -33.18 -6.04
N VAL A 38 -31.13 -32.46 -7.04
CA VAL A 38 -32.55 -32.52 -7.44
C VAL A 38 -32.91 -33.92 -7.95
N GLU A 39 -32.03 -34.56 -8.72
CA GLU A 39 -32.23 -35.93 -9.22
C GLU A 39 -32.32 -36.95 -8.08
N LEU A 40 -31.43 -36.86 -7.09
CA LEU A 40 -31.46 -37.71 -5.90
C LEU A 40 -32.69 -37.46 -5.01
N SER A 41 -33.09 -36.20 -4.86
CA SER A 41 -34.26 -35.82 -4.06
C SER A 41 -35.59 -36.21 -4.71
N THR A 42 -35.65 -36.31 -6.03
CA THR A 42 -36.87 -36.66 -6.78
C THR A 42 -36.96 -38.14 -7.17
N GLN A 43 -35.97 -38.95 -6.81
CA GLN A 43 -36.04 -40.40 -6.98
C GLN A 43 -37.28 -40.95 -6.27
N LYS A 44 -38.17 -41.58 -7.04
CA LYS A 44 -39.36 -42.23 -6.52
C LYS A 44 -38.95 -43.43 -5.68
N VAL A 45 -39.39 -43.46 -4.42
CA VAL A 45 -39.26 -44.65 -3.58
C VAL A 45 -40.36 -45.63 -3.99
N ASP A 46 -40.00 -46.59 -4.84
CA ASP A 46 -40.90 -47.71 -5.16
C ASP A 46 -41.04 -48.66 -3.97
N ARG A 47 -42.11 -49.45 -3.94
CA ARG A 47 -42.36 -50.43 -2.84
C ARG A 47 -41.31 -51.55 -2.74
N THR A 48 -40.42 -51.65 -3.73
CA THR A 48 -39.32 -52.63 -3.79
C THR A 48 -37.97 -52.07 -3.33
N VAL A 49 -37.93 -50.81 -2.87
CA VAL A 49 -36.69 -50.17 -2.41
C VAL A 49 -36.29 -50.73 -1.04
N THR A 50 -35.13 -51.38 -0.98
CA THR A 50 -34.53 -51.88 0.26
C THR A 50 -34.05 -50.72 1.14
N ILE A 51 -34.05 -50.89 2.47
CA ILE A 51 -33.56 -49.91 3.46
C ILE A 51 -32.17 -49.37 3.08
N GLY A 52 -31.24 -50.25 2.66
CA GLY A 52 -29.89 -49.84 2.23
C GLY A 52 -29.86 -48.92 1.00
N GLN A 53 -30.87 -48.98 0.13
CA GLN A 53 -30.98 -48.10 -1.04
C GLN A 53 -31.46 -46.69 -0.63
N MET A 54 -32.32 -46.59 0.40
CA MET A 54 -32.70 -45.31 0.99
C MET A 54 -31.53 -44.65 1.72
N GLU A 55 -30.77 -45.44 2.51
CA GLU A 55 -29.57 -44.95 3.21
C GLU A 55 -28.49 -44.49 2.23
N TYR A 56 -28.33 -45.20 1.11
CA TYR A 56 -27.45 -44.77 0.02
C TYR A 56 -27.88 -43.42 -0.55
N ASN A 57 -29.18 -43.22 -0.77
CA ASN A 57 -29.69 -41.94 -1.29
C ASN A 57 -29.43 -40.79 -0.31
N SER A 58 -29.69 -40.98 0.99
CA SER A 58 -29.36 -39.95 1.99
C SER A 58 -27.87 -39.63 2.04
N MET A 59 -27.00 -40.64 1.99
CA MET A 59 -25.55 -40.43 1.94
C MET A 59 -25.12 -39.71 0.65
N ALA A 60 -25.72 -40.04 -0.48
CA ALA A 60 -25.46 -39.38 -1.75
C ALA A 60 -25.87 -37.90 -1.70
N ILE A 61 -27.03 -37.59 -1.13
CA ILE A 61 -27.50 -36.21 -0.91
C ILE A 61 -26.50 -35.40 -0.05
N ASP A 62 -26.00 -35.99 1.03
CA ASP A 62 -25.01 -35.33 1.91
C ASP A 62 -23.69 -35.05 1.18
N ILE A 63 -23.20 -36.02 0.40
CA ILE A 63 -21.98 -35.86 -0.41
C ILE A 63 -22.17 -34.75 -1.45
N GLN A 64 -23.30 -34.74 -2.17
CA GLN A 64 -23.56 -33.70 -3.17
C GLN A 64 -23.68 -32.32 -2.54
N THR A 65 -24.30 -32.21 -1.36
CA THR A 65 -24.44 -30.94 -0.63
C THR A 65 -23.08 -30.41 -0.18
N ASN A 66 -22.22 -31.27 0.37
CA ASN A 66 -20.86 -30.90 0.75
C ASN A 66 -20.00 -30.52 -0.47
N GLY A 67 -20.16 -31.24 -1.59
CA GLY A 67 -19.52 -30.89 -2.86
C GLY A 67 -19.95 -29.50 -3.37
N LEU A 68 -21.24 -29.18 -3.25
CA LEU A 68 -21.77 -27.87 -3.61
C LEU A 68 -21.19 -26.76 -2.73
N ILE A 69 -21.15 -26.94 -1.42
CA ILE A 69 -20.56 -25.97 -0.48
C ILE A 69 -19.10 -25.68 -0.88
N LYS A 70 -18.32 -26.74 -1.12
CA LYS A 70 -16.91 -26.60 -1.54
C LYS A 70 -16.77 -25.81 -2.85
N SER A 71 -17.62 -26.08 -3.85
CA SER A 71 -17.59 -25.35 -5.12
C SER A 71 -17.92 -23.86 -4.96
N VAL A 72 -18.80 -23.51 -4.02
CA VAL A 72 -19.12 -22.11 -3.66
C VAL A 72 -17.97 -21.45 -2.90
N GLU A 73 -17.33 -22.16 -1.97
CA GLU A 73 -16.12 -21.69 -1.29
C GLU A 73 -14.99 -21.41 -2.29
N ASP A 74 -14.78 -22.28 -3.26
CA ASP A 74 -13.80 -22.08 -4.33
C ASP A 74 -14.13 -20.86 -5.20
N LEU A 75 -15.41 -20.59 -5.46
CA LEU A 75 -15.87 -19.40 -6.16
C LEU A 75 -15.60 -18.13 -5.34
N LEU A 76 -15.91 -18.15 -4.04
CA LEU A 76 -15.60 -17.05 -3.13
C LEU A 76 -14.08 -16.81 -3.04
N GLY A 77 -13.28 -17.87 -2.98
CA GLY A 77 -11.82 -17.81 -3.06
C GLY A 77 -11.34 -17.15 -4.36
N LEU A 78 -11.94 -17.50 -5.50
CA LEU A 78 -11.65 -16.85 -6.79
C LEU A 78 -11.99 -15.36 -6.76
N THR A 79 -13.13 -14.95 -6.21
CA THR A 79 -13.48 -13.52 -6.09
C THR A 79 -12.53 -12.75 -5.17
N ARG A 80 -11.98 -13.42 -4.13
CA ARG A 80 -10.95 -12.84 -3.28
C ARG A 80 -9.66 -12.63 -4.06
N LEU A 81 -9.19 -13.64 -4.79
CA LEU A 81 -8.01 -13.52 -5.66
C LEU A 81 -8.20 -12.41 -6.69
N LEU A 82 -9.39 -12.31 -7.29
CA LEU A 82 -9.69 -11.23 -8.22
C LEU A 82 -9.56 -9.86 -7.54
N ARG A 83 -10.14 -9.67 -6.36
CA ARG A 83 -10.00 -8.43 -5.60
C ARG A 83 -8.55 -8.13 -5.22
N GLU A 84 -7.76 -9.15 -4.85
CA GLU A 84 -6.33 -9.00 -4.58
C GLU A 84 -5.57 -8.56 -5.84
N LEU A 85 -5.89 -9.12 -7.01
CA LEU A 85 -5.38 -8.67 -8.32
C LEU A 85 -5.75 -7.20 -8.62
N TRP A 86 -6.96 -6.77 -8.28
CA TRP A 86 -7.38 -5.37 -8.46
C TRP A 86 -6.70 -4.42 -7.48
N ILE A 87 -6.50 -4.83 -6.22
CA ILE A 87 -5.86 -4.02 -5.16
C ILE A 87 -4.36 -3.89 -5.40
N ALA A 88 -3.70 -4.94 -5.91
CA ALA A 88 -2.28 -4.90 -6.26
C ALA A 88 -1.99 -4.00 -7.48
N GLY A 89 -3.00 -3.64 -8.28
CA GLY A 89 -2.79 -2.98 -9.57
C GLY A 89 -1.99 -3.85 -10.55
N PRO A 90 -1.69 -3.38 -11.78
CA PRO A 90 -0.77 -4.10 -12.67
C PRO A 90 0.50 -4.40 -11.90
N LEU A 91 0.91 -5.67 -11.83
CA LEU A 91 2.13 -6.07 -11.12
C LEU A 91 3.31 -5.35 -11.77
N LYS A 92 3.66 -4.18 -11.27
CA LYS A 92 5.02 -3.67 -11.41
C LYS A 92 5.88 -4.75 -10.75
N THR A 93 6.67 -5.43 -11.56
CA THR A 93 7.65 -6.40 -11.06
C THR A 93 8.50 -5.71 -9.99
N PHE A 94 8.79 -6.37 -8.88
CA PHE A 94 9.73 -5.86 -7.87
C PHE A 94 10.97 -5.29 -8.58
N GLY A 95 11.21 -3.98 -8.44
CA GLY A 95 12.25 -3.24 -9.16
C GLY A 95 11.84 -2.38 -10.37
N GLU A 96 10.68 -2.57 -11.03
CA GLU A 96 10.23 -1.66 -12.11
C GLU A 96 9.22 -0.63 -11.60
N GLY A 97 9.73 0.56 -11.25
CA GLY A 97 8.93 1.72 -10.89
C GLY A 97 8.80 1.98 -9.39
N GLU A 98 9.38 1.13 -8.54
CA GLU A 98 9.62 1.45 -7.12
C GLU A 98 10.67 2.56 -7.01
N ASP A 99 11.78 2.49 -7.77
CA ASP A 99 12.78 3.55 -7.81
C ASP A 99 12.19 4.89 -8.29
N GLU A 100 11.29 4.85 -9.27
CA GLU A 100 10.65 6.06 -9.79
C GLU A 100 9.61 6.61 -8.81
N ALA A 101 8.81 5.75 -8.18
CA ALA A 101 7.88 6.15 -7.13
C ALA A 101 8.62 6.69 -5.90
N GLU A 102 9.71 6.05 -5.47
CA GLU A 102 10.53 6.49 -4.36
C GLU A 102 11.27 7.79 -4.70
N ARG A 103 11.72 7.97 -5.95
CA ARG A 103 12.30 9.24 -6.41
C ARG A 103 11.26 10.37 -6.38
N LEU A 104 10.04 10.11 -6.83
CA LEU A 104 8.95 11.09 -6.78
C LEU A 104 8.57 11.43 -5.33
N MET A 105 8.41 10.41 -4.48
CA MET A 105 8.14 10.61 -3.05
C MET A 105 9.27 11.39 -2.35
N ARG A 106 10.53 11.12 -2.70
CA ARG A 106 11.70 11.84 -2.18
C ARG A 106 11.77 13.28 -2.69
N ALA A 107 11.37 13.53 -3.93
CA ALA A 107 11.28 14.88 -4.49
C ALA A 107 10.19 15.69 -3.78
N ASP A 108 8.99 15.12 -3.61
CA ASP A 108 7.88 15.76 -2.90
C ASP A 108 8.24 16.02 -1.43
N ALA A 109 8.87 15.06 -0.76
CA ALA A 109 9.37 15.23 0.59
C ALA A 109 10.39 16.39 0.67
N ALA A 110 11.32 16.49 -0.29
CA ALA A 110 12.31 17.57 -0.32
C ALA A 110 11.65 18.95 -0.45
N VAL A 111 10.58 19.08 -1.26
CA VAL A 111 9.80 20.32 -1.38
C VAL A 111 9.15 20.69 -0.04
N VAL A 112 8.52 19.74 0.63
CA VAL A 112 7.89 19.96 1.95
C VAL A 112 8.94 20.33 3.01
N PHE A 113 10.11 19.68 3.00
CA PHE A 113 11.21 20.01 3.90
C PHE A 113 11.74 21.42 3.65
N ALA A 114 11.91 21.82 2.40
CA ALA A 114 12.36 23.16 2.05
C ALA A 114 11.36 24.22 2.52
N LEU A 115 10.07 24.03 2.25
CA LEU A 115 9.00 24.93 2.71
C LEU A 115 8.97 25.02 4.23
N ARG A 116 9.02 23.88 4.93
CA ARG A 116 9.05 23.84 6.39
C ARG A 116 10.28 24.57 6.94
N ASN A 117 11.44 24.42 6.32
CA ASN A 117 12.66 25.09 6.75
C ASN A 117 12.52 26.62 6.62
N GLN A 118 11.95 27.10 5.51
CA GLN A 118 11.67 28.53 5.31
C GLN A 118 10.72 29.09 6.38
N LEU A 119 9.63 28.37 6.69
CA LEU A 119 8.69 28.77 7.74
C LEU A 119 9.34 28.81 9.14
N ARG A 120 10.22 27.85 9.43
CA ARG A 120 10.99 27.83 10.70
C ARG A 120 11.92 29.04 10.81
N ILE A 121 12.59 29.44 9.73
CA ILE A 121 13.48 30.60 9.71
C ILE A 121 12.67 31.89 9.88
N ALA A 122 11.58 32.06 9.14
CA ALA A 122 10.72 33.25 9.21
C ALA A 122 10.13 33.46 10.61
N THR A 123 9.65 32.39 11.25
CA THR A 123 9.12 32.45 12.62
C THR A 123 10.20 32.88 13.62
N ARG A 124 11.42 32.35 13.48
CA ARG A 124 12.55 32.68 14.36
C ARG A 124 13.01 34.13 14.19
N GLN A 125 13.03 34.63 12.96
CA GLN A 125 13.35 36.04 12.68
C GLN A 125 12.31 36.97 13.32
N ARG A 126 11.02 36.62 13.22
CA ARG A 126 9.94 37.39 13.84
C ARG A 126 10.06 37.42 15.37
N THR A 127 10.40 36.31 16.00
CA THR A 127 10.63 36.27 17.46
C THR A 127 11.87 37.05 17.88
N ALA A 128 12.94 37.04 17.08
CA ALA A 128 14.17 37.78 17.36
C ALA A 128 13.98 39.30 17.24
N LEU A 129 13.17 39.75 16.27
CA LEU A 129 12.79 41.17 16.11
C LEU A 129 11.84 41.65 17.23
N ALA A 130 11.03 40.76 17.79
CA ALA A 130 10.13 41.07 18.90
C ALA A 130 10.84 41.08 20.27
N SER A 131 12.00 40.45 20.40
CA SER A 131 12.82 40.50 21.62
C SER A 131 13.69 41.76 21.62
N SER A 132 13.48 42.68 22.57
CA SER A 132 14.21 43.94 22.74
C SER A 132 15.70 43.80 23.12
N GLY A 133 16.28 42.60 23.03
CA GLY A 133 17.69 42.32 23.31
C GLY A 133 18.43 41.89 22.04
N SER A 134 19.71 42.27 21.94
CA SER A 134 20.60 42.14 20.77
C SER A 134 20.87 40.69 20.33
N ILE A 135 19.86 40.00 19.83
CA ILE A 135 19.98 38.64 19.30
C ILE A 135 20.05 38.70 17.77
N THR A 136 21.26 38.57 17.24
CA THR A 136 21.51 38.45 15.79
C THR A 136 21.52 36.97 15.40
N TYR A 137 20.62 36.57 14.49
CA TYR A 137 20.53 35.19 14.02
C TYR A 137 21.53 34.92 12.89
N VAL A 138 22.37 33.89 13.05
CA VAL A 138 23.27 33.38 12.00
C VAL A 138 22.90 31.93 11.72
N SER A 139 22.47 31.62 10.50
CA SER A 139 22.28 30.25 10.03
C SER A 139 23.56 29.75 9.36
N ALA A 140 24.13 28.65 9.87
CA ALA A 140 25.25 27.94 9.24
C ALA A 140 24.79 26.56 8.73
N PRO A 141 25.42 26.02 7.66
CA PRO A 141 25.16 24.66 7.18
C PRO A 141 25.55 23.61 8.24
N VAL A 142 24.75 22.55 8.35
CA VAL A 142 24.85 21.52 9.41
C VAL A 142 26.13 20.66 9.29
N ASP A 143 26.74 20.58 8.10
CA ASP A 143 27.88 19.70 7.82
C ASP A 143 29.27 20.39 7.84
N GLY A 144 29.36 21.62 8.37
CA GLY A 144 30.64 22.35 8.52
C GLY A 144 31.13 22.40 9.96
N PRO A 145 32.45 22.54 10.21
CA PRO A 145 32.95 22.82 11.57
C PRO A 145 32.27 24.09 12.10
N PRO A 146 31.96 24.18 13.41
CA PRO A 146 31.22 25.31 13.96
C PRO A 146 31.92 26.61 13.60
N THR A 147 31.24 27.45 12.82
CA THR A 147 31.79 28.74 12.38
C THR A 147 32.09 29.56 13.62
N ARG A 148 33.36 29.96 13.78
CA ARG A 148 33.80 30.83 14.88
C ARG A 148 32.94 32.10 14.81
N LEU A 149 32.20 32.38 15.88
CA LEU A 149 31.42 33.61 16.01
C LEU A 149 32.31 34.83 15.71
N PRO A 150 31.81 35.87 15.04
CA PRO A 150 32.57 37.11 14.86
C PRO A 150 32.97 37.68 16.23
N PRO A 151 34.11 38.37 16.34
CA PRO A 151 34.53 38.96 17.60
C PRO A 151 33.45 39.92 18.09
N GLN A 152 32.95 39.63 19.29
CA GLN A 152 31.99 40.47 19.98
C GLN A 152 32.59 41.88 20.11
N PRO A 153 31.88 42.96 19.72
CA PRO A 153 32.40 44.30 19.91
C PRO A 153 32.66 44.48 21.41
N ALA A 154 33.90 44.84 21.76
CA ALA A 154 34.29 45.11 23.13
C ALA A 154 33.35 46.17 23.70
N VAL A 155 32.53 45.78 24.67
CA VAL A 155 31.80 46.72 25.50
C VAL A 155 32.88 47.45 26.29
N GLY A 156 33.24 48.65 25.82
CA GLY A 156 34.24 49.49 26.43
C GLY A 156 33.85 49.80 27.87
N SER A 157 34.65 49.30 28.81
CA SER A 157 34.77 49.85 30.15
C SER A 157 35.36 51.26 30.05
N ALA A 158 34.51 52.26 29.91
CA ALA A 158 34.88 53.67 30.02
C ALA A 158 34.22 54.26 31.28
N SER A 159 34.79 53.95 32.44
CA SER A 159 34.72 54.87 33.58
C SER A 159 35.76 55.94 33.34
N ALA A 160 35.33 57.09 32.83
CA ALA A 160 36.18 58.27 32.68
C ALA A 160 36.45 58.87 34.07
N GLU A 161 37.67 58.67 34.55
CA GLU A 161 38.33 59.47 35.56
C GLU A 161 38.51 60.89 35.03
N ALA A 162 37.84 61.86 35.66
CA ALA A 162 38.03 63.28 35.44
C ALA A 162 38.62 63.89 36.73
N ALA A 163 39.83 64.40 36.64
CA ALA A 163 40.52 65.26 37.61
C ALA A 163 41.31 66.33 36.82
N PRO A 164 41.77 67.47 37.38
CA PRO A 164 41.61 68.03 38.74
C PRO A 164 41.30 69.57 38.81
N ALA A 165 41.20 70.07 40.06
CA ALA A 165 41.56 71.39 40.60
C ALA A 165 40.66 72.65 40.39
N THR A 166 40.07 73.12 41.50
CA THR A 166 40.37 74.44 42.10
C THR A 166 40.10 74.39 43.60
#